data_AF-A0A2G9T8Z3-F1
#
_entry.id   AF-A0A2G9T8Z3-F1
#
_cell.length_a   1.000
_cell.length_b   1.000
_cell.length_c   1.000
_cell.angle_alpha   90.00
_cell.angle_beta   90.00
_cell.angle_gamma   90.00
#
_symmetry.space_group_name_H-M   'P 1'
#
loop_
_entity.id
_entity.type
_entity.pdbx_description
1 polymer ?
#
loop_
_entity_poly.entity_id
_entity_poly.type
_entity_poly.pdbx_seq_one_letter_code
_entity_poly.pdbx_strand_id
1 'polypeptide(L)'
;IALIDAQLSANEGSEERASLIEMREDLVELVQLLKEQAEEEAAARADGNNEIFMEGSLADNSLGVNVPDEFDDFIGMRCMAPYPSANLHVSHHAAVILEVLPLDPVKGLQARVLYSHPMVNGMRPCSHYLAGTCRFEGKCKFSHGEIVSMADLNEYKEPDF
;
A
#
# COMPACT_ATOMS: atom_id res chain seq x y z
N ILE A 1 -6.77 -17.14 -18.07
CA ILE A 1 -7.68 -18.13 -18.70
C ILE A 1 -7.19 -18.53 -20.11
N ALA A 2 -7.11 -17.62 -21.09
CA ALA A 2 -6.67 -17.96 -22.46
C ALA A 2 -5.28 -18.66 -22.56
N LEU A 3 -4.33 -18.29 -21.69
CA LEU A 3 -3.02 -18.95 -21.61
C LEU A 3 -3.14 -20.40 -21.10
N ILE A 4 -4.00 -20.64 -20.10
CA ILE A 4 -4.23 -21.97 -19.52
C ILE A 4 -5.02 -22.85 -20.51
N ASP A 5 -5.97 -22.28 -21.25
CA ASP A 5 -6.68 -22.99 -22.32
C ASP A 5 -5.71 -23.46 -23.42
N ALA A 6 -4.71 -22.64 -23.78
CA ALA A 6 -3.66 -23.03 -24.72
C ALA A 6 -2.79 -24.17 -24.15
N GLN A 7 -2.40 -24.10 -22.88
CA GLN A 7 -1.63 -25.15 -22.20
C GLN A 7 -2.42 -26.47 -22.08
N LEU A 8 -3.72 -26.38 -21.78
CA LEU A 8 -4.62 -27.53 -21.79
C LEU A 8 -4.71 -28.13 -23.19
N SER A 9 -4.85 -27.34 -24.26
CA SER A 9 -4.88 -27.89 -25.62
C SER A 9 -3.55 -28.53 -26.07
N ALA A 10 -2.41 -28.10 -25.51
CA ALA A 10 -1.10 -28.65 -25.83
C ALA A 10 -0.75 -29.93 -25.04
N ASN A 11 -1.27 -30.07 -23.82
CA ASN A 11 -1.00 -31.18 -22.91
C ASN A 11 -2.22 -32.09 -22.70
N GLU A 12 -2.76 -32.66 -23.79
CA GLU A 12 -3.97 -33.52 -23.74
C GLU A 12 -3.82 -34.83 -22.95
N GLY A 13 -2.60 -35.24 -22.59
CA GLY A 13 -2.32 -36.52 -21.91
C GLY A 13 -1.34 -36.46 -20.73
N SER A 14 -1.02 -35.27 -20.20
CA SER A 14 -0.15 -35.13 -19.02
C SER A 14 -0.94 -35.20 -17.71
N GLU A 15 -0.36 -35.77 -16.65
CA GLU A 15 -0.95 -35.75 -15.29
C GLU A 15 -1.21 -34.32 -14.81
N GLU A 16 -0.41 -33.36 -15.28
CA GLU A 16 -0.52 -31.92 -15.01
C GLU A 16 -1.81 -31.30 -15.58
N ARG A 17 -2.46 -31.96 -16.53
CA ARG A 17 -3.72 -31.49 -17.13
C ARG A 17 -4.82 -31.36 -16.09
N ALA A 18 -4.92 -32.30 -15.14
CA ALA A 18 -5.93 -32.26 -14.09
C ALA A 18 -5.76 -31.02 -13.21
N SER A 19 -4.53 -30.73 -12.78
CA SER A 19 -4.20 -29.53 -12.00
C SER A 19 -4.43 -28.23 -12.78
N LEU A 20 -4.19 -28.23 -14.10
CA LEU A 20 -4.48 -27.08 -14.96
C LEU A 20 -5.99 -26.85 -15.16
N ILE A 21 -6.81 -27.91 -15.15
CA ILE A 21 -8.27 -27.80 -15.20
C ILE A 21 -8.79 -27.21 -13.88
N GLU A 22 -8.32 -27.71 -12.74
CA GLU A 22 -8.69 -27.20 -11.42
C GLU A 22 -8.35 -25.71 -11.29
N MET A 23 -7.10 -25.33 -11.59
CA MET A 23 -6.67 -23.92 -11.58
C MET A 23 -7.48 -23.04 -12.55
N ARG A 24 -7.91 -23.59 -13.69
CA ARG A 24 -8.77 -22.88 -14.63
C ARG A 24 -10.16 -22.64 -14.05
N GLU A 25 -10.74 -23.63 -13.38
CA GLU A 25 -12.06 -23.53 -12.76
C GLU A 25 -12.06 -22.46 -11.66
N ASP A 26 -11.06 -22.48 -10.78
CA ASP A 26 -10.88 -21.47 -9.72
C ASP A 26 -10.79 -20.05 -10.29
N LEU A 27 -10.02 -19.86 -11.38
CA LEU A 27 -9.87 -18.56 -12.03
C LEU A 27 -11.16 -18.09 -12.71
N VAL A 28 -11.96 -19.00 -13.24
CA VAL A 28 -13.26 -18.67 -13.85
C VAL A 28 -14.23 -18.19 -12.77
N GLU A 29 -14.28 -18.88 -11.63
CA GLU A 29 -15.11 -18.48 -10.49
C GLU A 29 -14.70 -17.11 -9.95
N LEU A 30 -13.39 -16.86 -9.76
CA LEU A 30 -12.90 -15.56 -9.30
C LEU A 30 -13.26 -14.42 -10.26
N VAL A 31 -13.16 -14.64 -11.57
CA VAL A 31 -13.55 -13.63 -12.58
C VAL A 31 -15.06 -13.35 -12.51
N GLN A 32 -15.88 -14.34 -12.19
CA GLN A 32 -17.32 -14.16 -12.04
C GLN A 32 -17.65 -13.32 -10.80
N LEU A 33 -17.04 -13.64 -9.65
CA LEU A 33 -17.23 -12.87 -8.41
C LEU A 33 -16.82 -11.40 -8.57
N LEU A 34 -15.69 -11.12 -9.24
CA LEU A 34 -15.24 -9.75 -9.51
C LEU A 34 -16.21 -8.97 -10.40
N LYS A 35 -16.85 -9.64 -11.38
CA LYS A 35 -17.87 -8.99 -12.22
C LYS A 35 -19.13 -8.67 -11.43
N GLU A 36 -19.60 -9.59 -10.60
CA GLU A 36 -20.76 -9.38 -9.73
C GLU A 36 -20.52 -8.21 -8.77
N GLN A 37 -19.33 -8.14 -8.16
CA GLN A 37 -18.94 -7.00 -7.31
C GLN A 37 -18.91 -5.68 -8.10
N ALA A 38 -18.34 -5.66 -9.31
CA ALA A 38 -18.31 -4.46 -10.13
C ALA A 38 -19.72 -3.98 -10.56
N GLU A 39 -20.64 -4.91 -10.82
CA GLU A 39 -22.04 -4.60 -11.12
C GLU A 39 -22.79 -4.07 -9.90
N GLU A 40 -22.55 -4.62 -8.71
CA GLU A 40 -23.11 -4.13 -7.44
C GLU A 40 -22.61 -2.72 -7.10
N GLU A 41 -21.30 -2.46 -7.26
CA GLU A 41 -20.71 -1.14 -7.08
C GLU A 41 -21.23 -0.13 -8.11
N ALA A 42 -21.45 -0.54 -9.36
CA ALA A 42 -22.03 0.31 -10.40
C ALA A 42 -23.51 0.64 -10.12
N ALA A 43 -24.29 -0.32 -9.63
CA ALA A 43 -25.67 -0.11 -9.22
C ALA A 43 -25.79 0.83 -8.01
N ALA A 44 -24.91 0.69 -7.02
CA ALA A 44 -24.85 1.58 -5.85
C ALA A 44 -24.51 3.04 -6.24
N ARG A 45 -23.74 3.25 -7.32
CA ARG A 45 -23.42 4.60 -7.84
C ARG A 45 -24.55 5.24 -8.64
N ALA A 46 -25.52 4.46 -9.15
CA ALA A 46 -26.61 4.97 -9.98
C ALA A 46 -27.81 5.53 -9.18
N ASP A 47 -27.99 5.11 -7.92
CA ASP A 47 -29.10 5.54 -7.07
C ASP A 47 -28.80 6.83 -6.25
N GLY A 48 -27.61 7.42 -6.46
CA GLY A 48 -27.09 8.55 -5.70
C GLY A 48 -27.26 9.94 -6.33
N ASN A 49 -28.27 10.17 -7.17
CA ASN A 49 -28.51 11.47 -7.82
C ASN A 49 -29.87 12.09 -7.40
N ASN A 50 -29.96 12.66 -6.17
CA ASN A 50 -30.39 14.06 -5.98
C ASN A 50 -30.14 14.60 -4.55
N GLU A 51 -29.32 15.67 -4.48
CA GLU A 51 -29.27 16.79 -3.51
C GLU A 51 -28.42 16.72 -2.23
N ILE A 52 -27.18 17.22 -2.38
CA ILE A 52 -26.55 18.31 -1.61
C ILE A 52 -26.70 18.25 -0.07
N PHE A 53 -25.64 17.78 0.59
CA PHE A 53 -25.11 18.46 1.78
C PHE A 53 -23.59 18.57 1.64
N MET A 54 -23.16 19.76 1.25
CA MET A 54 -21.77 20.18 1.13
C MET A 54 -21.29 20.69 2.49
N GLU A 55 -20.00 20.41 2.75
CA GLU A 55 -19.14 20.94 3.81
C GLU A 55 -19.36 20.45 5.24
N GLY A 56 -19.00 19.17 5.44
CA GLY A 56 -18.24 18.79 6.62
C GLY A 56 -16.88 19.50 6.60
N SER A 57 -16.81 20.63 7.31
CA SER A 57 -15.57 21.33 7.65
C SER A 57 -14.64 20.37 8.41
N LEU A 58 -13.71 19.75 7.70
CA LEU A 58 -12.42 19.39 8.25
C LEU A 58 -11.37 20.04 7.35
N ALA A 59 -10.62 20.93 7.99
CA ALA A 59 -9.57 21.72 7.41
C ALA A 59 -8.68 20.87 6.51
N ASP A 60 -8.80 21.19 5.22
CA ASP A 60 -7.72 21.24 4.26
C ASP A 60 -6.37 21.51 4.95
N ASN A 61 -5.53 20.48 5.02
CA ASN A 61 -4.09 20.66 4.88
C ASN A 61 -3.40 19.42 4.29
N SER A 62 -4.04 18.79 3.32
CA SER A 62 -3.33 17.93 2.39
C SER A 62 -3.61 18.45 1.01
N LEU A 63 -2.63 19.20 0.49
CA LEU A 63 -2.45 19.42 -0.93
C LEU A 63 -2.50 18.05 -1.62
N GLY A 64 -3.70 17.63 -2.01
CA GLY A 64 -3.96 16.46 -2.84
C GLY A 64 -3.46 16.73 -4.24
N VAL A 65 -2.14 16.77 -4.38
CA VAL A 65 -1.47 16.59 -5.65
C VAL A 65 -1.83 15.17 -6.07
N ASN A 66 -2.52 15.04 -7.20
CA ASN A 66 -2.73 13.77 -7.89
C ASN A 66 -1.37 13.08 -8.05
N VAL A 67 -1.05 12.17 -7.14
CA VAL A 67 0.06 11.24 -7.33
C VAL A 67 -0.45 10.26 -8.38
N PRO A 68 0.24 10.09 -9.52
CA PRO A 68 -0.22 9.16 -10.54
C PRO A 68 -0.37 7.77 -9.94
N ASP A 69 -1.42 7.06 -10.36
CA ASP A 69 -1.85 5.69 -10.02
C ASP A 69 -0.69 4.65 -9.97
N GLU A 70 0.46 4.98 -10.58
CA GLU A 70 1.67 4.16 -10.67
C GLU A 70 2.42 3.96 -9.34
N PHE A 71 2.14 4.75 -8.29
CA PHE A 71 2.85 4.64 -7.02
C PHE A 71 2.10 3.89 -5.92
N ASP A 72 0.84 3.52 -6.16
CA ASP A 72 0.03 2.77 -5.19
C ASP A 72 0.60 1.36 -4.94
N ASP A 73 1.28 0.77 -5.92
CA ASP A 73 1.96 -0.52 -5.79
C ASP A 73 3.04 -0.54 -4.71
N PHE A 74 3.63 0.63 -4.38
CA PHE A 74 4.64 0.73 -3.34
C PHE A 74 4.03 0.77 -1.94
N ILE A 75 2.75 1.13 -1.81
CA ILE A 75 2.09 1.25 -0.51
C ILE A 75 1.93 -0.15 0.10
N GLY A 76 2.36 -0.30 1.35
CA GLY A 76 2.34 -1.58 2.04
C GLY A 76 3.56 -2.48 1.78
N MET A 77 4.46 -2.11 0.86
CA MET A 77 5.71 -2.85 0.67
C MET A 77 6.62 -2.73 1.89
N ARG A 78 7.27 -3.85 2.25
CA ARG A 78 8.28 -3.89 3.33
C ARG A 78 9.62 -3.42 2.79
N CYS A 79 10.32 -2.61 3.56
CA CYS A 79 11.63 -2.07 3.22
C CYS A 79 12.51 -1.97 4.47
N MET A 80 13.79 -1.68 4.26
CA MET A 80 14.73 -1.31 5.31
C MET A 80 14.98 0.19 5.24
N ALA A 81 14.44 0.94 6.20
CA ALA A 81 14.50 2.40 6.22
C ALA A 81 15.53 2.91 7.25
N PRO A 82 16.29 3.98 6.92
CA PRO A 82 17.23 4.60 7.84
C PRO A 82 16.49 5.33 8.97
N TYR A 83 16.88 5.07 10.23
CA TYR A 83 16.38 5.82 11.38
C TYR A 83 17.44 6.81 11.90
N PRO A 84 17.15 8.12 11.94
CA PRO A 84 18.05 9.12 12.50
C PRO A 84 18.02 9.06 14.04
N SER A 85 18.82 8.18 14.63
CA SER A 85 19.02 8.16 16.09
C SER A 85 20.05 9.21 16.53
N ALA A 86 19.79 9.87 17.66
CA ALA A 86 20.55 11.03 18.15
C ALA A 86 22.04 10.76 18.50
N ASN A 87 22.51 9.52 18.54
CA ASN A 87 23.82 9.17 19.14
C ASN A 87 24.65 8.12 18.35
N LEU A 88 24.86 8.32 17.04
CA LEU A 88 25.75 7.55 16.13
C LEU A 88 25.05 6.46 15.28
N HIS A 89 25.65 6.22 14.10
CA HIS A 89 25.30 5.32 12.98
C HIS A 89 23.82 5.24 12.62
N VAL A 90 23.48 5.65 11.39
CA VAL A 90 22.16 5.43 10.80
C VAL A 90 21.90 3.93 10.70
N SER A 91 21.09 3.41 11.62
CA SER A 91 20.64 2.03 11.61
C SER A 91 19.45 1.89 10.68
N HIS A 92 19.51 0.89 9.81
CA HIS A 92 18.37 0.55 8.95
C HIS A 92 17.45 -0.38 9.72
N HIS A 93 16.17 -0.06 9.74
CA HIS A 93 15.15 -0.83 10.43
C HIS A 93 14.07 -1.29 9.45
N ALA A 94 13.51 -2.46 9.73
CA ALA A 94 12.34 -2.95 9.02
C ALA A 94 11.19 -1.96 9.12
N ALA A 95 10.67 -1.54 7.97
CA ALA A 95 9.60 -0.57 7.85
C ALA A 95 8.64 -0.96 6.71
N VAL A 96 7.51 -0.28 6.68
CA VAL A 96 6.48 -0.40 5.63
C VAL A 96 6.22 0.99 5.05
N ILE A 97 6.09 1.08 3.74
CA ILE A 97 5.73 2.32 3.04
C ILE A 97 4.25 2.63 3.30
N LEU A 98 3.97 3.81 3.86
CA LEU A 98 2.62 4.29 4.17
C LEU A 98 2.05 5.13 3.02
N GLU A 99 2.86 6.02 2.46
CA GLU A 99 2.50 6.87 1.32
C GLU A 99 3.76 7.25 0.54
N VAL A 100 3.64 7.46 -0.76
CA VAL A 100 4.69 8.01 -1.62
C VAL A 100 4.40 9.49 -1.83
N LEU A 101 5.39 10.33 -1.52
CA LEU A 101 5.27 11.77 -1.71
C LEU A 101 5.56 12.12 -3.18
N PRO A 102 4.91 13.18 -3.72
CA PRO A 102 5.14 13.62 -5.08
C PRO A 102 6.61 14.00 -5.31
N LEU A 103 7.07 13.90 -6.55
CA LEU A 103 8.46 14.17 -6.92
C LEU A 103 8.84 15.61 -6.56
N ASP A 104 9.80 15.76 -5.64
CA ASP A 104 10.40 17.04 -5.33
C ASP A 104 11.60 17.31 -6.26
N PRO A 105 11.71 18.47 -6.93
CA PRO A 105 12.81 18.75 -7.86
C PRO A 105 14.19 18.82 -7.18
N VAL A 106 14.22 18.97 -5.85
CA VAL A 106 15.45 19.08 -5.05
C VAL A 106 15.77 17.80 -4.30
N LYS A 107 14.75 17.12 -3.76
CA LYS A 107 14.92 15.93 -2.90
C LYS A 107 14.62 14.61 -3.61
N GLY A 108 14.10 14.67 -4.84
CA GLY A 108 13.69 13.50 -5.60
C GLY A 108 12.40 12.87 -5.08
N LEU A 109 12.19 11.60 -5.41
CA LEU A 109 11.06 10.82 -4.94
C LEU A 109 11.27 10.41 -3.47
N GLN A 110 10.30 10.74 -2.62
CA GLN A 110 10.34 10.42 -1.19
C GLN A 110 9.14 9.55 -0.81
N ALA A 111 9.29 8.77 0.26
CA ALA A 111 8.21 7.99 0.83
C ALA A 111 8.14 8.19 2.34
N ARG A 112 6.93 8.15 2.87
CA ARG A 112 6.69 8.10 4.31
C ARG A 112 6.64 6.65 4.74
N VAL A 113 7.45 6.28 5.72
CA VAL A 113 7.56 4.89 6.20
C VAL A 113 7.23 4.78 7.68
N LEU A 114 6.69 3.62 8.08
CA LEU A 114 6.43 3.25 9.48
C LEU A 114 7.28 2.04 9.86
N TYR A 115 7.94 2.11 11.01
CA TYR A 115 8.78 1.00 11.47
C TYR A 115 7.94 -0.16 12.00
N SER A 116 8.15 -1.36 11.44
CA SER A 116 7.41 -2.57 11.80
C SER A 116 7.78 -3.11 13.18
N HIS A 117 9.03 -2.90 13.60
CA HIS A 117 9.57 -3.39 14.87
C HIS A 117 10.08 -2.21 15.71
N PRO A 118 9.19 -1.48 16.41
CA PRO A 118 9.57 -0.28 17.15
C PRO A 118 10.42 -0.65 18.38
N MET A 119 11.67 -0.20 18.40
CA MET A 119 12.58 -0.39 19.55
C MET A 119 12.54 0.76 20.57
N VAL A 120 12.06 1.93 20.14
CA VAL A 120 11.87 3.11 20.99
C VAL A 120 10.47 3.68 20.80
N ASN A 121 9.98 4.45 21.78
CA ASN A 121 8.64 5.04 21.71
C ASN A 121 8.43 5.91 20.45
N GLY A 122 9.48 6.61 19.99
CA GLY A 122 9.46 7.42 18.77
C GLY A 122 9.31 6.63 17.47
N MET A 123 9.55 5.32 17.48
CA MET A 123 9.31 4.44 16.33
C MET A 123 7.90 3.85 16.33
N ARG A 124 7.19 3.85 17.48
CA ARG A 124 5.87 3.25 17.58
C ARG A 124 4.86 4.08 16.78
N PRO A 125 4.12 3.50 15.81
CA PRO A 125 3.13 4.23 15.03
C PRO A 125 2.03 4.81 15.91
N CYS A 126 1.61 6.04 15.62
CA CYS A 126 0.52 6.71 16.33
C CYS A 126 -0.83 6.24 15.80
N SER A 127 -1.61 5.55 16.63
CA SER A 127 -2.97 5.11 16.26
C SER A 127 -3.90 6.25 15.86
N HIS A 128 -3.79 7.40 16.53
CA HIS A 128 -4.59 8.59 16.19
C HIS A 128 -4.20 9.20 14.86
N TYR A 129 -2.93 9.11 14.45
CA TYR A 129 -2.48 9.60 13.15
C TYR A 129 -3.00 8.72 12.04
N LEU A 130 -2.90 7.39 12.21
CA LEU A 130 -3.47 6.42 11.27
C LEU A 130 -4.99 6.58 11.12
N ALA A 131 -5.67 7.04 12.17
CA ALA A 131 -7.10 7.34 12.14
C ALA A 131 -7.43 8.80 11.71
N GLY A 132 -6.44 9.65 11.40
CA GLY A 132 -6.66 11.05 11.02
C GLY A 132 -7.15 11.97 12.16
N THR A 133 -7.05 11.54 13.41
CA THR A 133 -7.55 12.27 14.61
C THR A 133 -6.44 12.85 15.48
N CYS A 134 -5.17 12.70 15.10
CA CYS A 134 -4.06 13.19 15.90
C CYS A 134 -3.94 14.71 15.83
N ARG A 135 -3.96 15.38 16.99
CA ARG A 135 -3.82 16.85 17.11
C ARG A 135 -2.40 17.31 17.42
N PHE A 136 -1.48 16.37 17.64
CA PHE A 136 -0.13 16.68 18.11
C PHE A 136 0.90 16.82 16.98
N GLU A 137 0.54 16.41 15.74
CA GLU A 137 1.40 16.50 14.54
C GLU A 137 2.87 16.15 14.85
N GLY A 138 3.82 17.05 14.64
CA GLY A 138 5.25 16.84 14.89
C GLY A 138 5.68 16.82 16.36
N LYS A 139 4.79 17.12 17.31
CA LYS A 139 5.03 17.02 18.76
C LYS A 139 4.45 15.74 19.37
N CYS A 140 3.95 14.83 18.52
CA CYS A 140 3.41 13.56 18.97
C CYS A 140 4.52 12.70 19.59
N LYS A 141 4.20 12.04 20.71
CA LYS A 141 5.10 11.07 21.36
C LYS A 141 5.26 9.76 20.58
N PHE A 142 4.42 9.55 19.58
CA PHE A 142 4.37 8.38 18.72
C PHE A 142 4.69 8.80 17.28
N SER A 143 5.26 7.88 16.51
CA SER A 143 5.65 8.09 15.12
C SER A 143 4.44 8.37 14.22
N HIS A 144 4.52 9.42 13.41
CA HIS A 144 3.64 9.66 12.25
C HIS A 144 4.29 9.16 10.95
N GLY A 145 5.31 8.32 11.08
CA GLY A 145 6.20 7.92 9.99
C GLY A 145 7.32 8.91 9.76
N GLU A 146 8.39 8.39 9.17
CA GLU A 146 9.57 9.15 8.78
C GLU A 146 9.54 9.36 7.26
N ILE A 147 9.88 10.56 6.79
CA ILE A 147 9.99 10.83 5.36
C ILE A 147 11.44 10.54 4.95
N VAL A 148 11.61 9.54 4.10
CA VAL A 148 12.92 9.11 3.62
C VAL A 148 12.94 9.14 2.10
N SER A 149 14.12 9.40 1.52
CA SER A 149 14.28 9.34 0.07
C SER A 149 14.13 7.89 -0.38
N MET A 150 13.45 7.64 -1.50
CA MET A 150 13.35 6.27 -2.05
C MET A 150 14.72 5.68 -2.39
N ALA A 151 15.72 6.53 -2.67
CA ALA A 151 17.10 6.13 -2.89
C ALA A 151 17.83 5.62 -1.63
N ASP A 152 17.36 6.01 -0.44
CA ASP A 152 17.94 5.60 0.85
C ASP A 152 17.24 4.34 1.42
N LEU A 153 16.15 3.89 0.78
CA LEU A 153 15.46 2.66 1.14
C LEU A 153 16.19 1.44 0.59
N ASN A 154 16.40 0.46 1.45
CA ASN A 154 16.97 -0.83 1.07
C ASN A 154 15.88 -1.92 0.99
N GLU A 155 16.16 -2.97 0.22
CA GLU A 155 15.30 -4.15 0.15
C GLU A 155 15.14 -4.79 1.55
N TYR A 156 13.93 -5.29 1.82
CA TYR A 156 13.66 -5.99 3.07
C TYR A 156 14.46 -7.30 3.16
N LYS A 157 15.36 -7.38 4.13
CA LYS A 157 16.12 -8.62 4.42
C LYS A 157 15.47 -9.35 5.59
N GLU A 158 14.99 -10.56 5.34
CA GLU A 158 14.51 -11.43 6.40
C GLU A 158 15.67 -11.83 7.33
N PRO A 159 15.47 -11.79 8.66
CA PRO A 159 16.45 -12.31 9.61
C PRO A 159 16.59 -13.83 9.45
N ASP A 160 17.83 -14.29 9.36
CA ASP A 160 18.20 -15.71 9.38
C ASP A 160 18.18 -16.19 10.85
N PHE A 161 17.30 -17.13 11.19
CA PHE A 161 17.02 -17.59 12.56
C PHE A 161 17.63 -18.96 12.85
#